data_AF-K1U0V2-F1
#
_entry.id   AF-K1U0V2-F1
#
_cell.length_a   1.000
_cell.length_b   1.000
_cell.length_c   1.000
_cell.angle_alpha   90.00
_cell.angle_beta   90.00
_cell.angle_gamma   90.00
#
_symmetry.space_group_name_H-M   'P 1'
#
loop_
_entity.id
_entity.type
_entity.pdbx_description
1 polymer ?
#
loop_
_entity_poly.entity_id
_entity_poly.type
_entity_poly.pdbx_seq_one_letter_code
_entity_poly.pdbx_strand_id
1 'polypeptide(L)'
;IVKQNASISGADVGCQGEVGVACAMASAAACQLFGGSPAQVEYAAEMGLEHHLGMTCDPVCGLVQIPCIERNAFAAARALDADLYASFSDGHHTVSFDRVVEVMRQTGHDLPSLYKETSEGGLAKGFPRDI
;
A
#
# COMPACT_ATOMS: atom_id res chain seq x y z
N ILE A 1 -9.10 -7.16 8.29
CA ILE A 1 -9.56 -5.78 8.01
C ILE A 1 -9.55 -5.51 6.51
N VAL A 2 -8.42 -5.19 5.87
CA VAL A 2 -8.39 -4.75 4.47
C VAL A 2 -9.06 -5.74 3.48
N LYS A 3 -8.68 -7.02 3.52
CA LYS A 3 -9.29 -8.06 2.66
C LYS A 3 -10.82 -8.19 2.82
N GLN A 4 -11.34 -7.96 4.03
CA GLN A 4 -12.77 -8.13 4.33
C GLN A 4 -13.58 -6.89 3.92
N ASN A 5 -13.02 -5.71 4.08
CA ASN A 5 -13.72 -4.44 3.87
C ASN A 5 -13.43 -3.82 2.50
N ALA A 6 -12.41 -4.30 1.79
CA ALA A 6 -11.99 -3.85 0.47
C ALA A 6 -11.43 -5.04 -0.33
N SER A 7 -10.17 -4.95 -0.77
CA SER A 7 -9.49 -6.00 -1.55
C SER A 7 -7.99 -5.97 -1.28
N ILE A 8 -7.31 -7.06 -1.59
CA ILE A 8 -5.84 -7.17 -1.52
C ILE A 8 -5.22 -7.58 -2.87
N SER A 9 -5.99 -7.47 -3.95
CA SER A 9 -5.58 -7.87 -5.30
C SER A 9 -5.21 -6.65 -6.15
N GLY A 10 -4.05 -6.69 -6.79
CA GLY A 10 -3.61 -5.68 -7.75
C GLY A 10 -4.55 -5.54 -8.94
N ALA A 11 -5.14 -6.66 -9.40
CA ALA A 11 -6.16 -6.68 -10.43
C ALA A 11 -7.48 -5.95 -10.05
N ASP A 12 -7.78 -5.81 -8.76
CA ASP A 12 -9.03 -5.21 -8.29
C ASP A 12 -8.84 -3.75 -7.84
N VAL A 13 -7.84 -3.48 -7.01
CA VAL A 13 -7.63 -2.16 -6.40
C VAL A 13 -6.27 -1.53 -6.73
N GLY A 14 -5.47 -2.12 -7.61
CA GLY A 14 -4.10 -1.68 -7.86
C GLY A 14 -3.13 -2.08 -6.75
N CYS A 15 -1.87 -1.67 -6.88
CA CYS A 15 -0.79 -2.12 -6.01
C CYS A 15 -0.87 -1.54 -4.59
N GLN A 16 -1.73 -0.52 -4.38
CA GLN A 16 -2.13 -0.09 -3.04
C GLN A 16 -2.74 -1.24 -2.22
N GLY A 17 -3.43 -2.20 -2.85
CA GLY A 17 -3.97 -3.40 -2.21
C GLY A 17 -2.94 -4.48 -1.89
N GLU A 18 -1.75 -4.38 -2.47
CA GLU A 18 -0.68 -5.38 -2.34
C GLU A 18 0.46 -4.79 -1.51
N VAL A 19 1.28 -3.93 -2.13
CA VAL A 19 2.42 -3.29 -1.48
C VAL A 19 1.97 -2.30 -0.42
N GLY A 20 0.89 -1.54 -0.66
CA GLY A 20 0.35 -0.61 0.35
C GLY A 20 -0.14 -1.34 1.60
N VAL A 21 -0.88 -2.44 1.42
CA VAL A 21 -1.32 -3.29 2.53
C VAL A 21 -0.14 -3.97 3.22
N ALA A 22 0.88 -4.42 2.47
CA ALA A 22 2.10 -4.97 3.05
C ALA A 22 2.84 -3.93 3.91
N CYS A 23 2.96 -2.69 3.44
CA CYS A 23 3.52 -1.57 4.19
C CYS A 23 2.74 -1.33 5.48
N ALA A 24 1.41 -1.26 5.41
CA ALA A 24 0.55 -1.07 6.58
C ALA A 24 0.72 -2.19 7.61
N MET A 25 0.73 -3.45 7.18
CA MET A 25 0.95 -4.60 8.04
C MET A 25 2.33 -4.54 8.71
N ALA A 26 3.38 -4.23 7.95
CA ALA A 26 4.74 -4.11 8.49
C ALA A 26 4.87 -2.93 9.47
N SER A 27 4.20 -1.81 9.21
CA SER A 27 4.21 -0.62 10.09
C SER A 27 3.57 -0.92 11.44
N ALA A 28 2.38 -1.54 11.44
CA ALA A 28 1.71 -1.98 12.66
C ALA A 28 2.56 -3.01 13.43
N ALA A 29 3.14 -3.98 12.72
CA ALA A 29 3.98 -5.00 13.33
C ALA A 29 5.24 -4.40 13.96
N ALA A 30 5.93 -3.49 13.26
CA ALA A 30 7.09 -2.78 13.80
C ALA A 30 6.72 -2.00 15.06
N CYS A 31 5.66 -1.19 15.00
CA CYS A 31 5.18 -0.41 16.15
C CYS A 31 4.85 -1.29 17.36
N GLN A 32 4.18 -2.43 17.14
CA GLN A 32 3.91 -3.40 18.20
C GLN A 32 5.19 -4.01 18.80
N LEU A 33 6.20 -4.31 17.96
CA LEU A 33 7.47 -4.89 18.40
C LEU A 33 8.32 -3.89 19.20
N PHE A 34 8.22 -2.60 18.90
CA PHE A 34 8.92 -1.53 19.63
C PHE A 34 8.13 -0.99 20.84
N GLY A 35 7.01 -1.61 21.19
CA GLY A 35 6.26 -1.32 22.42
C GLY A 35 5.23 -0.20 22.29
N GLY A 36 4.82 0.13 21.07
CA GLY A 36 3.74 1.07 20.81
C GLY A 36 2.40 0.64 21.42
N SER A 37 1.62 1.63 21.85
CA SER A 37 0.24 1.43 22.28
C SER A 37 -0.67 1.03 21.10
N PRO A 38 -1.86 0.44 21.35
CA PRO A 38 -2.81 0.14 20.27
C PRO A 38 -3.14 1.33 19.36
N ALA A 39 -3.23 2.54 19.92
CA ALA A 39 -3.46 3.76 19.15
C ALA A 39 -2.29 4.09 18.20
N GLN A 40 -1.05 3.91 18.66
CA GLN A 40 0.14 4.09 17.82
C GLN A 40 0.28 2.99 16.78
N VAL A 41 -0.08 1.74 17.11
CA VAL A 41 -0.10 0.62 16.15
C VAL A 41 -1.09 0.87 15.02
N GLU A 42 -2.29 1.34 15.34
CA GLU A 42 -3.28 1.74 14.33
C GLU A 42 -2.76 2.91 13.49
N TYR A 43 -2.20 3.94 14.12
CA TYR A 43 -1.67 5.10 13.41
C TYR A 43 -0.51 4.75 12.47
N ALA A 44 0.40 3.86 12.90
CA ALA A 44 1.47 3.36 12.05
C ALA A 44 0.94 2.60 10.82
N ALA A 45 -0.06 1.73 11.02
CA ALA A 45 -0.71 1.02 9.91
C ALA A 45 -1.43 1.97 8.95
N GLU A 46 -2.08 3.00 9.50
CA GLU A 46 -2.80 4.04 8.77
C GLU A 46 -1.87 4.81 7.85
N MET A 47 -0.79 5.40 8.36
CA MET A 47 0.24 6.06 7.54
C MET A 47 0.83 5.13 6.47
N GLY A 48 1.08 3.86 6.84
CA GLY A 48 1.60 2.86 5.93
C GLY A 48 0.71 2.64 4.70
N LEU A 49 -0.62 2.60 4.89
CA LEU A 49 -1.58 2.47 3.78
C LEU A 49 -1.82 3.81 3.09
N GLU A 50 -1.96 4.90 3.84
CA GLU A 50 -2.25 6.25 3.34
C GLU A 50 -1.23 6.68 2.29
N HIS A 51 0.06 6.46 2.56
CA HIS A 51 1.16 6.80 1.66
C HIS A 51 1.22 5.97 0.36
N HIS A 52 0.32 4.99 0.21
CA HIS A 52 0.22 4.15 -0.98
C HIS A 52 -1.12 4.31 -1.72
N LEU A 53 -2.04 5.14 -1.24
CA LEU A 53 -3.34 5.36 -1.89
C LEU A 53 -3.19 5.82 -3.34
N GLY A 54 -3.96 5.20 -4.24
CA GLY A 54 -3.93 5.46 -5.68
C GLY A 54 -2.83 4.74 -6.46
N MET A 55 -2.00 3.92 -5.81
CA MET A 55 -0.94 3.20 -6.50
C MET A 55 -1.49 2.14 -7.46
N THR A 56 -1.22 2.33 -8.75
CA THR A 56 -1.58 1.44 -9.86
C THR A 56 -0.75 0.15 -9.85
N CYS A 57 -1.24 -0.92 -10.49
CA CYS A 57 -0.49 -2.17 -10.65
C CYS A 57 -0.36 -2.47 -12.14
N ASP A 58 0.71 -2.01 -12.78
CA ASP A 58 0.90 -2.26 -14.20
C ASP A 58 2.39 -2.39 -14.56
N PRO A 59 2.98 -3.54 -14.23
CA PRO A 59 4.42 -3.72 -14.27
C PRO A 59 4.95 -3.93 -15.69
N VAL A 60 6.23 -3.61 -15.89
CA VAL A 60 6.93 -3.74 -17.17
C VAL A 60 6.85 -5.19 -17.65
N CYS A 61 6.35 -5.38 -18.87
CA CYS A 61 6.17 -6.68 -19.52
C CYS A 61 5.31 -7.68 -18.72
N GLY A 62 4.55 -7.22 -17.73
CA GLY A 62 3.76 -8.10 -16.86
C GLY A 62 4.58 -8.90 -15.86
N LEU A 63 5.87 -8.57 -15.70
CA LEU A 63 6.78 -9.28 -14.83
C LEU A 63 6.78 -8.66 -13.43
N VAL A 64 6.86 -9.49 -12.40
CA VAL A 64 7.02 -9.05 -11.00
C VAL A 64 8.48 -8.63 -10.74
N GLN A 65 8.96 -7.65 -11.49
CA GLN A 65 10.31 -7.12 -11.44
C GLN A 65 10.26 -5.59 -11.29
N ILE A 66 9.91 -4.89 -12.37
CA ILE A 66 9.83 -3.43 -12.41
C ILE A 66 8.36 -3.01 -12.46
N PRO A 67 7.85 -2.21 -11.52
CA PRO A 67 8.54 -1.55 -10.40
C PRO A 67 8.42 -2.33 -9.08
N CYS A 68 8.04 -3.60 -9.12
CA CYS A 68 7.67 -4.41 -7.96
C CYS A 68 8.79 -4.53 -6.93
N ILE A 69 10.04 -4.70 -7.37
CA ILE A 69 11.21 -4.89 -6.51
C ILE A 69 11.48 -3.61 -5.71
N GLU A 70 11.61 -2.47 -6.39
CA GLU A 70 11.87 -1.20 -5.72
C GLU A 70 10.68 -0.79 -4.84
N ARG A 71 9.43 -1.05 -5.26
CA ARG A 71 8.24 -0.81 -4.43
C ARG A 71 8.32 -1.52 -3.08
N ASN A 72 8.78 -2.77 -3.03
CA ASN A 72 8.98 -3.49 -1.78
C ASN A 72 10.08 -2.85 -0.91
N ALA A 73 11.20 -2.45 -1.52
CA ALA A 73 12.28 -1.79 -0.79
C ALA A 73 11.82 -0.47 -0.15
N PHE A 74 11.10 0.36 -0.92
CA PHE A 74 10.54 1.62 -0.42
C PHE A 74 9.44 1.41 0.62
N ALA A 75 8.58 0.41 0.45
CA ALA A 75 7.54 0.06 1.42
C ALA A 75 8.15 -0.41 2.75
N ALA A 76 9.20 -1.22 2.72
CA ALA A 76 9.89 -1.66 3.93
C ALA A 76 10.51 -0.50 4.71
N ALA A 77 11.18 0.44 4.02
CA ALA A 77 11.71 1.65 4.64
C ALA A 77 10.58 2.52 5.23
N ARG A 78 9.51 2.73 4.43
CA ARG A 78 8.34 3.51 4.87
C ARG A 78 7.67 2.92 6.10
N ALA A 79 7.63 1.59 6.23
CA ALA A 79 7.03 0.94 7.38
C ALA A 79 7.78 1.24 8.69
N LEU A 80 9.11 1.32 8.64
CA LEU A 80 9.91 1.73 9.79
C LEU A 80 9.78 3.24 10.07
N ASP A 81 9.68 4.07 9.03
CA ASP A 81 9.42 5.50 9.21
C ASP A 81 8.06 5.76 9.90
N ALA A 82 7.02 5.00 9.51
CA ALA A 82 5.69 5.10 10.08
C ALA A 82 5.66 4.66 11.56
N ASP A 83 6.33 3.56 11.89
CA ASP A 83 6.55 3.15 13.28
C ASP A 83 7.27 4.23 14.09
N LEU A 84 8.40 4.73 13.57
CA LEU A 84 9.20 5.76 14.25
C LEU A 84 8.34 7.01 14.53
N TYR A 85 7.57 7.45 13.54
CA TYR A 85 6.69 8.61 13.70
C TYR A 85 5.60 8.34 14.74
N ALA A 86 4.90 7.21 14.64
CA ALA A 86 3.84 6.85 15.58
C ALA A 86 4.37 6.75 17.02
N SER A 87 5.57 6.20 17.21
CA SER A 87 6.25 6.05 18.50
C SER A 87 6.55 7.40 19.19
N PHE A 88 6.73 8.48 18.42
CA PHE A 88 6.89 9.85 18.96
C PHE A 88 5.57 10.61 19.13
N SER A 89 4.43 9.99 18.80
CA SER A 89 3.09 10.55 18.96
C SER A 89 2.36 9.93 20.15
N ASP A 90 1.17 10.45 20.49
CA ASP A 90 0.24 9.83 21.42
C ASP A 90 -0.73 8.84 20.73
N GLY A 91 -0.54 8.57 19.44
CA GLY A 91 -1.38 7.70 18.62
C GLY A 91 -2.69 8.33 18.15
N HIS A 92 -3.03 9.56 18.58
CA HIS A 92 -4.22 10.24 18.06
C HIS A 92 -3.95 10.77 16.65
N HIS A 93 -4.84 10.43 15.73
CA HIS A 93 -4.77 10.80 14.33
C HIS A 93 -6.18 11.09 13.80
N THR A 94 -6.29 11.99 12.82
CA THR A 94 -7.59 12.52 12.37
C THR A 94 -8.30 11.56 11.42
N VAL A 95 -7.53 10.85 10.60
CA VAL A 95 -8.04 9.89 9.62
C VAL A 95 -7.87 8.51 10.23
N SER A 96 -8.94 7.76 10.46
CA SER A 96 -8.82 6.40 11.01
C SER A 96 -8.35 5.40 9.96
N PHE A 97 -7.79 4.27 10.40
CA PHE A 97 -7.39 3.18 9.50
C PHE A 97 -8.57 2.69 8.64
N ASP A 98 -9.76 2.55 9.23
CA ASP A 98 -10.98 2.17 8.50
C ASP A 98 -11.34 3.18 7.39
N ARG A 99 -11.12 4.48 7.63
CA ARG A 99 -11.34 5.51 6.61
C ARG A 99 -10.37 5.37 5.46
N VAL A 100 -9.09 5.10 5.73
CA VAL A 100 -8.08 4.85 4.69
C VAL A 100 -8.42 3.60 3.87
N VAL A 101 -8.89 2.53 4.51
CA VAL A 101 -9.35 1.31 3.80
C VAL A 101 -10.52 1.60 2.87
N GLU A 102 -11.50 2.40 3.32
CA GLU A 102 -12.63 2.80 2.47
C GLU A 102 -12.18 3.68 1.29
N VAL A 103 -11.25 4.60 1.52
CA VAL A 103 -10.66 5.42 0.46
C VAL A 103 -9.88 4.54 -0.53
N MET A 104 -9.13 3.54 -0.05
CA MET A 104 -8.42 2.58 -0.91
C MET A 104 -9.41 1.82 -1.79
N ARG A 105 -10.53 1.33 -1.21
CA ARG A 105 -11.59 0.64 -1.94
C ARG A 105 -12.18 1.52 -3.03
N GLN A 106 -12.55 2.76 -2.69
CA GLN A 106 -13.15 3.70 -3.64
C GLN A 106 -12.16 4.09 -4.74
N THR A 107 -10.93 4.43 -4.39
CA THR A 107 -9.86 4.73 -5.36
C THR A 107 -9.58 3.53 -6.27
N GLY A 108 -9.60 2.32 -5.73
CA GLY A 108 -9.44 1.08 -6.49
C GLY A 108 -10.58 0.83 -7.49
N HIS A 109 -11.82 1.11 -7.08
CA HIS A 109 -12.98 1.08 -7.98
C HIS A 109 -12.85 2.12 -9.11
N ASP A 110 -12.40 3.34 -8.77
CA ASP A 110 -12.31 4.45 -9.72
C ASP A 110 -11.09 4.37 -10.64
N LEU A 111 -10.09 3.54 -10.29
CA LEU A 111 -8.97 3.23 -11.16
C LEU A 111 -9.47 2.53 -12.45
N PRO A 112 -9.19 3.09 -13.64
CA PRO A 112 -9.47 2.41 -14.90
C PRO A 112 -8.80 1.03 -14.95
N SER A 113 -9.49 0.04 -15.52
CA SER A 113 -8.97 -1.33 -15.64
C SER A 113 -7.59 -1.41 -16.32
N LEU A 114 -7.30 -0.48 -17.24
CA LEU A 114 -6.01 -0.36 -17.93
C LEU A 114 -4.83 -0.08 -16.99
N TYR A 115 -5.04 0.50 -15.80
CA TYR A 115 -3.98 0.78 -14.82
C TYR A 115 -3.91 -0.25 -13.70
N LYS A 116 -4.64 -1.35 -13.86
CA LYS A 116 -4.54 -2.56 -13.04
C LYS A 116 -3.73 -3.59 -13.82
N GLU A 117 -3.61 -4.78 -13.26
CA GLU A 117 -2.68 -5.86 -13.61
C GLU A 117 -2.89 -6.42 -15.05
N THR A 118 -2.68 -5.56 -16.05
CA THR A 118 -2.94 -5.80 -17.47
C THR A 118 -1.65 -5.90 -18.27
N SER A 119 -0.59 -5.21 -17.85
CA SER A 119 0.69 -5.10 -18.55
C SER A 119 0.61 -4.27 -19.84
N GLU A 120 -0.40 -3.41 -19.97
CA GLU A 120 -0.71 -2.70 -21.23
C GLU A 120 -0.80 -1.18 -21.09
N GLY A 121 -0.96 -0.65 -19.89
CA GLY A 121 -1.06 0.77 -19.59
C GLY A 121 0.12 1.28 -18.75
N GLY A 122 -0.14 2.26 -17.89
CA GLY A 122 0.74 2.62 -16.79
C GLY A 122 2.24 2.69 -17.14
N LEU A 123 3.06 2.01 -16.33
CA LEU A 123 4.51 1.92 -16.55
C LEU A 123 4.87 0.89 -17.64
N ALA A 124 4.00 -0.10 -17.89
CA ALA A 124 4.20 -1.12 -18.92
C ALA A 124 4.18 -0.53 -20.35
N LYS A 125 3.45 0.58 -20.55
CA LYS A 125 3.25 1.19 -21.86
C LYS A 125 4.56 1.64 -22.49
N GLY A 126 4.84 1.10 -23.68
CA GLY A 126 6.00 1.48 -24.49
C GLY A 126 7.24 0.61 -24.25
N PHE A 127 7.17 -0.41 -23.38
CA PHE A 127 8.23 -1.40 -23.24
C PHE A 127 8.07 -2.57 -24.23
N PRO A 128 9.16 -3.04 -24.87
CA PRO A 128 9.12 -4.23 -25.73
C PRO A 128 8.82 -5.49 -24.91
N ARG A 129 7.91 -6.35 -25.37
CA ARG A 129 7.53 -7.59 -24.67
C ARG A 129 8.50 -8.77 -24.93
N ASP A 130 9.55 -8.56 -25.73
CA ASP A 130 10.44 -9.61 -26.22
C ASP A 130 11.71 -9.81 -25.34
N ILE A 131 11.61 -9.54 -24.02
CA ILE A 131 12.69 -9.75 -23.05
C ILE A 131 12.62 -11.16 -22.46
#